data_AF-A0A1G3E9V3-F1
#
_entry.id   AF-A0A1G3E9V3-F1
#
_cell.length_a   1.000
_cell.length_b   1.000
_cell.length_c   1.000
_cell.angle_alpha   90.00
_cell.angle_beta   90.00
_cell.angle_gamma   90.00
#
_symmetry.space_group_name_H-M   'P 1'
#
loop_
_entity.id
_entity.type
_entity.pdbx_description
1 polymer ?
#
loop_
_entity_poly.entity_id
_entity_poly.type
_entity_poly.pdbx_seq_one_letter_code
_entity_poly.pdbx_strand_id
1 'polypeptide(L)'
;MSYQQRPLNTLRQLAHPQGRHSLYDGEGLVSGTERLERWLLWPSGVVSPGAMRQWGQHATAFVGRAQFDDPGLLERYIVAP
;
A
#
# COMPACT_ATOMS: atom_id res chain seq x y z
N MET A 1 -5.59 27.10 -18.05
CA MET A 1 -5.09 25.73 -17.83
C MET A 1 -6.26 24.76 -17.79
N SER A 2 -6.22 23.67 -18.57
CA SER A 2 -7.19 22.56 -18.44
C SER A 2 -6.59 21.49 -17.54
N TYR A 3 -7.33 21.06 -16.53
CA TYR A 3 -6.93 19.95 -15.66
C TYR A 3 -7.27 18.62 -16.35
N GLN A 4 -6.32 17.68 -16.36
CA GLN A 4 -6.53 16.34 -16.91
C GLN A 4 -6.34 15.28 -15.83
N GLN A 5 -7.31 14.39 -15.69
CA GLN A 5 -7.20 13.22 -14.85
C GLN A 5 -6.28 12.17 -15.50
N ARG A 6 -5.40 11.57 -14.69
CA ARG A 6 -4.49 10.49 -15.11
C ARG A 6 -4.44 9.43 -14.00
N PRO A 7 -4.15 8.16 -14.33
CA PRO A 7 -3.94 7.13 -13.33
C PRO A 7 -2.82 7.53 -12.35
N LEU A 8 -3.03 7.26 -11.07
CA LEU A 8 -2.11 7.67 -10.01
C LEU A 8 -0.70 7.08 -10.19
N ASN A 9 -0.60 5.85 -10.70
CA ASN A 9 0.69 5.21 -11.01
C ASN A 9 1.47 6.00 -12.08
N THR A 10 0.80 6.62 -13.05
CA THR A 10 1.46 7.47 -14.06
C THR A 10 1.98 8.78 -13.45
N LEU A 11 1.22 9.35 -12.52
CA LEU A 11 1.54 10.61 -11.86
C LEU A 11 2.72 10.49 -10.88
N ARG A 12 2.94 9.29 -10.33
CA ARG A 12 4.04 9.02 -9.39
C ARG A 12 5.39 8.72 -10.05
N GLN A 13 5.41 8.60 -11.38
CA GLN A 13 6.66 8.39 -12.09
C GLN A 13 7.42 9.71 -12.27
N LEU A 14 8.73 9.67 -12.06
CA LEU A 14 9.65 10.77 -12.31
C LEU A 14 10.40 10.53 -13.62
N ALA A 15 10.91 11.62 -14.20
CA ALA A 15 11.80 11.53 -15.35
C ALA A 15 13.12 10.86 -14.94
N HIS A 16 13.62 9.97 -15.78
CA HIS A 16 14.83 9.18 -15.59
C HIS A 16 15.57 9.09 -16.94
N PRO A 17 16.91 8.93 -16.99
CA PRO A 17 17.64 8.87 -18.25
C PRO A 17 17.14 7.79 -19.23
N GLN A 18 16.57 6.70 -18.72
CA GLN A 18 16.00 5.59 -19.51
C GLN A 18 14.46 5.66 -19.67
N GLY A 19 13.82 6.77 -19.30
CA GLY A 19 12.38 6.96 -19.47
C GLY A 19 11.70 7.52 -18.22
N ARG A 20 10.54 6.96 -17.85
CA ARG A 20 9.82 7.33 -16.64
C ARG A 20 9.87 6.20 -15.65
N HIS A 21 10.29 6.48 -14.42
CA HIS A 21 10.45 5.48 -13.37
C HIS A 21 9.66 5.84 -12.13
N SER A 22 9.01 4.84 -11.55
CA SER A 22 8.37 4.93 -10.23
C SER A 22 9.39 4.56 -9.16
N LEU A 23 9.26 5.14 -7.97
CA LEU A 23 9.98 4.68 -6.77
C LEU A 23 9.48 3.28 -6.34
N TYR A 24 8.21 3.00 -6.60
CA TYR A 24 7.54 1.75 -6.24
C TYR A 24 7.56 0.76 -7.40
N ASP A 25 7.72 -0.52 -7.09
CA ASP A 25 7.56 -1.63 -8.02
C ASP A 25 6.07 -1.95 -8.33
N GLY A 26 5.83 -3.04 -9.04
CA GLY A 26 4.48 -3.49 -9.42
C GLY A 26 3.56 -3.81 -8.24
N GLU A 27 4.13 -4.16 -7.09
CA GLU A 27 3.44 -4.48 -5.84
C GLU A 27 3.38 -3.28 -4.87
N GLY A 28 3.81 -2.10 -5.34
CA GLY A 28 3.84 -0.89 -4.53
C GLY A 28 4.98 -0.85 -3.50
N LEU A 29 6.01 -1.70 -3.62
CA LEU A 29 7.15 -1.74 -2.71
C LEU A 29 8.30 -0.86 -3.18
N VAL A 30 9.04 -0.27 -2.24
CA VAL A 30 10.30 0.41 -2.55
C VAL A 30 11.43 -0.60 -2.52
N SER A 31 12.04 -0.87 -3.67
CA SER A 31 13.18 -1.79 -3.80
C SER A 31 14.33 -1.39 -2.87
N GLY A 32 14.99 -2.37 -2.23
CA GLY A 32 16.11 -2.12 -1.33
C GLY A 32 15.71 -1.72 0.10
N THR A 33 14.41 -1.65 0.41
CA THR A 33 13.92 -1.36 1.76
C THR A 33 13.44 -2.60 2.51
N GLU A 34 13.71 -3.79 1.97
CA GLU A 34 13.28 -5.07 2.53
C GLU A 34 13.93 -5.30 3.90
N ARG A 35 13.15 -5.82 4.85
CA ARG A 35 13.61 -6.11 6.20
C ARG A 35 13.83 -7.61 6.40
N LEU A 36 14.59 -7.99 7.43
CA LEU A 36 14.93 -9.40 7.71
C LEU A 36 13.72 -10.18 8.25
N GLU A 37 12.82 -9.50 8.95
CA GLU A 37 11.59 -10.06 9.51
C GLU A 37 10.69 -10.66 8.42
N ARG A 38 10.90 -10.32 7.14
CA ARG A 38 10.16 -10.94 6.03
C ARG A 38 10.29 -12.46 6.00
N TRP A 39 11.41 -13.01 6.48
CA TRP A 39 11.64 -14.45 6.55
C TRP A 39 11.04 -15.10 7.80
N LEU A 40 10.68 -14.32 8.80
CA LEU A 40 9.94 -14.80 9.97
C LEU A 40 8.42 -14.69 9.73
N LEU A 41 8.01 -13.61 9.08
CA LEU A 41 6.62 -13.23 8.85
C LEU A 41 6.08 -13.72 7.49
N TRP A 42 6.82 -14.54 6.74
CA TRP A 42 6.35 -15.10 5.47
C TRP A 42 5.00 -15.84 5.54
N PRO A 43 4.64 -16.59 6.62
CA PRO A 43 3.38 -17.32 6.63
C PRO A 43 2.17 -16.39 6.88
N SER A 44 2.41 -15.10 7.16
CA SER A 44 1.34 -14.11 7.29
C SER A 44 0.59 -13.87 5.96
N GLY A 45 1.25 -14.11 4.82
CA GLY A 45 0.68 -13.73 3.51
C GLY A 45 0.86 -12.25 3.17
N VAL A 46 1.51 -11.46 4.04
CA VAL A 46 2.01 -10.13 3.69
C VAL A 46 3.31 -10.29 2.91
N VAL A 47 3.35 -9.75 1.69
CA VAL A 47 4.57 -9.73 0.87
C VAL A 47 5.60 -8.80 1.52
N SER A 48 6.88 -9.20 1.60
CA SER A 48 7.99 -8.42 2.17
C SER A 48 7.64 -7.53 3.40
N PRO A 49 7.22 -8.12 4.54
CA PRO A 49 6.91 -7.38 5.77
C PRO A 49 8.03 -6.41 6.17
N GLY A 50 7.63 -5.19 6.55
CA GLY A 50 8.56 -4.13 6.95
C GLY A 50 9.21 -3.34 5.80
N ALA A 51 9.04 -3.77 4.54
CA ALA A 51 9.44 -2.94 3.39
C ALA A 51 8.59 -1.66 3.32
N MET A 52 9.17 -0.57 2.80
CA MET A 52 8.43 0.67 2.56
C MET A 52 7.42 0.46 1.43
N ARG A 53 6.21 1.00 1.59
CA ARG A 53 5.08 0.76 0.68
C ARG A 53 4.44 2.04 0.19
N GLN A 54 3.84 1.95 -0.99
CA GLN A 54 2.96 2.97 -1.52
C GLN A 54 1.75 3.14 -0.60
N TRP A 55 1.38 4.40 -0.35
CA TRP A 55 0.13 4.71 0.34
C TRP A 55 -1.07 4.06 -0.38
N GLY A 56 -1.96 3.43 0.38
CA GLY A 56 -3.09 2.65 -0.12
C GLY A 56 -2.79 1.19 -0.47
N GLN A 57 -1.52 0.75 -0.43
CA GLN A 57 -1.11 -0.66 -0.66
C GLN A 57 -0.53 -1.33 0.60
N HIS A 58 -0.90 -0.83 1.77
CA HIS A 58 -0.44 -1.39 3.05
C HIS A 58 -1.32 -2.58 3.45
N ALA A 59 -0.71 -3.62 4.00
CA ALA A 59 -1.46 -4.73 4.54
C ALA A 59 -2.27 -4.27 5.76
N THR A 60 -3.58 -4.54 5.75
CA THR A 60 -4.51 -4.22 6.85
C THR A 60 -4.63 -5.35 7.87
N ALA A 61 -4.12 -6.54 7.55
CA ALA A 61 -3.98 -7.66 8.48
C ALA A 61 -2.73 -8.47 8.13
N PHE A 62 -2.06 -9.00 9.17
CA PHE A 62 -0.97 -9.96 9.01
C PHE A 62 -1.51 -11.39 8.97
N VAL A 63 -2.42 -11.76 9.87
CA VAL A 63 -3.14 -13.04 9.83
C VAL A 63 -4.54 -12.78 10.34
N GLY A 64 -5.55 -13.39 9.72
CA GLY A 64 -6.95 -13.27 10.16
C GLY A 64 -7.76 -12.22 9.40
N ARG A 65 -8.91 -11.84 9.96
CA ARG A 65 -9.89 -10.96 9.32
C ARG A 65 -9.60 -9.50 9.68
N ALA A 66 -9.34 -8.67 8.67
CA ALA A 66 -9.33 -7.23 8.84
C ALA A 66 -10.75 -6.74 9.19
N GLN A 67 -10.85 -5.88 10.20
CA GLN A 67 -12.11 -5.28 10.68
C GLN A 67 -12.13 -3.77 10.38
N PHE A 68 -11.10 -3.25 9.70
CA PHE A 68 -10.89 -1.81 9.46
C PHE A 68 -11.42 -1.35 8.09
N ASP A 69 -12.23 -2.20 7.49
CA ASP A 69 -12.69 -2.16 6.10
C ASP A 69 -14.22 -2.33 6.02
N ASP A 70 -14.91 -2.44 7.17
CA ASP A 70 -16.37 -2.35 7.23
C ASP A 70 -16.78 -0.86 7.30
N PRO A 71 -17.32 -0.27 6.21
CA PRO A 71 -17.71 1.13 6.20
C PRO A 71 -18.90 1.43 7.11
N GLY A 72 -19.62 0.42 7.63
CA GLY A 72 -20.74 0.56 8.56
C GLY A 72 -20.38 0.32 10.03
N LEU A 73 -19.10 0.13 10.34
CA LEU A 73 -18.65 -0.27 11.68
C LEU A 73 -19.01 0.80 12.74
N LEU A 74 -18.91 2.07 12.39
CA LEU A 74 -19.19 3.17 13.31
C LEU A 74 -20.68 3.28 13.60
N GLU A 75 -21.53 3.19 12.58
CA GLU A 75 -22.99 3.20 12.69
C GLU A 75 -23.50 2.03 13.56
N ARG A 76 -22.79 0.90 13.53
CA ARG A 76 -23.13 -0.30 14.30
C ARG A 76 -22.81 -0.18 15.80
N TYR A 77 -21.72 0.48 16.15
CA TYR A 77 -21.19 0.46 17.53
C TYR A 77 -21.18 1.83 18.22
N ILE A 78 -21.32 2.92 17.48
CA ILE A 78 -21.36 4.29 17.99
C ILE A 78 -22.72 4.88 17.62
N VAL A 79 -23.71 4.64 18.48
CA VAL A 79 -24.98 5.36 18.43
C VAL A 79 -24.80 6.60 19.29
N ALA A 80 -24.94 7.79 18.70
CA ALA A 80 -24.97 9.04 19.46
C ALA A 80 -26.18 9.01 20.44
N PRO A 81 -26.04 9.57 21.67
CA PRO A 81 -27.12 9.58 22.65
C PRO A 81 -28.37 10.33 22.17
#